data_AF-A0A855FXS7-F1
#
_entry.id   AF-A0A855FXS7-F1
#
_cell.length_a   1.000
_cell.length_b   1.000
_cell.length_c   1.000
_cell.angle_alpha   90.00
_cell.angle_beta   90.00
_cell.angle_gamma   90.00
#
_symmetry.space_group_name_H-M   'P 1'
#
loop_
_entity.id
_entity.type
_entity.pdbx_description
1 polymer ?
#
loop_
_entity_poly.entity_id
_entity_poly.type
_entity_poly.pdbx_seq_one_letter_code
_entity_poly.pdbx_strand_id
1 'polypeptide(L)'
;MSICKKDNYLYKDKIEFIQSILNKHCVVSKDFIDKKNWIAMPVPENLDMIESEWLSDAIHRFGFTTYEQYIIGIDNNIEFSEIINNQENICNSEYDYLDRCVILTNKNIDFLYYKDINNLYHMFAGTYDFVYSCVQCSMNLCKRIYTEYRCQYVKGSPEYKKCEYIWNLYQ
;
A
#
# COMPACT_ATOMS: atom_id res chain seq x y z
N MET A 1 20.83 -36.51 -1.01
CA MET A 1 19.80 -35.93 -0.13
C MET A 1 18.89 -35.07 -0.98
N SER A 2 17.65 -35.52 -1.18
CA SER A 2 16.62 -34.78 -1.90
C SER A 2 15.80 -34.01 -0.88
N ILE A 3 15.92 -32.68 -0.89
CA ILE A 3 15.03 -31.78 -0.17
C ILE A 3 14.46 -30.86 -1.24
N CYS A 4 13.17 -31.02 -1.47
CA CYS A 4 12.32 -30.39 -2.47
C CYS A 4 12.78 -28.98 -2.87
N LYS A 5 13.51 -28.88 -3.99
CA LYS A 5 13.69 -27.61 -4.71
C LYS A 5 12.44 -27.35 -5.53
N LYS A 6 11.54 -26.53 -5.00
CA LYS A 6 10.67 -25.64 -5.77
C LYS A 6 10.23 -24.49 -4.86
N ASP A 7 11.21 -23.71 -4.48
CA ASP A 7 11.00 -22.35 -4.01
C ASP A 7 10.56 -21.50 -5.22
N ASN A 8 9.24 -21.50 -5.48
CA ASN A 8 8.59 -20.51 -6.35
C ASN A 8 8.55 -19.15 -5.61
N TYR A 9 9.70 -18.61 -5.19
CA TYR A 9 9.76 -17.21 -4.84
C TYR A 9 9.87 -16.42 -6.14
N LEU A 10 8.92 -15.50 -6.36
CA LEU A 10 8.90 -14.64 -7.55
C LEU A 10 10.16 -13.73 -7.62
N TYR A 11 10.85 -13.53 -6.50
CA TYR A 11 12.02 -12.65 -6.34
C TYR A 11 13.13 -13.34 -5.53
N LYS A 12 14.40 -13.04 -5.85
CA LYS A 12 15.57 -13.65 -5.20
C LYS A 12 15.97 -12.98 -3.89
N ASP A 13 15.65 -11.70 -3.71
CA ASP A 13 15.85 -10.96 -2.46
C ASP A 13 14.74 -9.90 -2.20
N LYS A 14 14.68 -9.38 -0.97
CA LYS A 14 13.67 -8.39 -0.54
C LYS A 14 13.80 -7.04 -1.25
N ILE A 15 15.01 -6.70 -1.72
CA ILE A 15 15.26 -5.44 -2.42
C ILE A 15 14.66 -5.52 -3.82
N GLU A 16 14.89 -6.62 -4.53
CA GLU A 16 14.30 -6.91 -5.84
C GLU A 16 12.77 -6.91 -5.77
N PHE A 17 12.20 -7.49 -4.70
CA PHE A 17 10.76 -7.43 -4.42
C PHE A 17 10.26 -5.97 -4.32
N ILE A 18 10.86 -5.15 -3.46
CA ILE A 18 10.44 -3.75 -3.28
C ILE A 18 10.65 -2.93 -4.56
N GLN A 19 11.76 -3.13 -5.28
CA GLN A 19 12.04 -2.46 -6.55
C GLN A 19 11.08 -2.88 -7.67
N SER A 20 10.47 -4.06 -7.59
CA SER A 20 9.42 -4.47 -8.53
C SER A 20 8.09 -3.77 -8.30
N ILE A 21 7.83 -3.33 -7.06
CA ILE A 21 6.59 -2.68 -6.63
C ILE A 21 6.71 -1.15 -6.71
N LEU A 22 7.84 -0.58 -6.29
CA LEU A 22 8.06 0.87 -6.22
C LEU A 22 8.81 1.40 -7.44
N ASN A 23 8.51 2.64 -7.84
CA ASN A 23 9.25 3.36 -8.88
C ASN A 23 10.42 4.17 -8.29
N LYS A 24 11.14 4.90 -9.16
CA LYS A 24 12.29 5.75 -8.78
C LYS A 24 11.96 6.89 -7.79
N HIS A 25 10.69 7.19 -7.57
CA HIS A 25 10.20 8.18 -6.62
C HIS A 25 9.76 7.55 -5.29
N CYS A 26 10.03 6.25 -5.09
CA CYS A 26 9.63 5.47 -3.92
C CYS A 26 8.11 5.40 -3.70
N VAL A 27 7.33 5.49 -4.78
CA VAL A 27 5.87 5.29 -4.76
C VAL A 27 5.52 4.08 -5.62
N VAL A 28 4.34 3.49 -5.43
CA VAL A 28 3.95 2.28 -6.16
C VAL A 28 3.97 2.53 -7.67
N SER A 29 4.57 1.61 -8.41
CA SER A 29 4.77 1.75 -9.85
C SER A 29 3.45 1.58 -10.60
N LYS A 30 3.10 2.54 -11.46
CA LYS A 30 1.93 2.41 -12.35
C LYS A 30 2.07 1.22 -13.29
N ASP A 31 3.29 0.95 -13.77
CA ASP A 31 3.58 -0.23 -14.61
C ASP A 31 3.31 -1.54 -13.86
N PHE A 32 3.56 -1.57 -12.54
CA PHE A 32 3.25 -2.73 -11.71
C PHE A 32 1.74 -2.94 -11.60
N ILE A 33 0.99 -1.87 -11.31
CA ILE A 33 -0.48 -1.89 -11.25
C ILE A 33 -1.07 -2.39 -12.57
N ASP A 34 -0.58 -1.86 -13.70
CA ASP A 34 -1.08 -2.20 -15.03
C ASP A 34 -0.78 -3.65 -15.41
N LYS A 35 0.44 -4.14 -15.12
CA LYS A 35 0.81 -5.55 -15.36
C LYS A 35 -0.05 -6.53 -14.57
N LYS A 36 -0.52 -6.14 -13.39
CA LYS A 36 -1.38 -6.96 -12.52
C LYS A 36 -2.88 -6.83 -12.87
N ASN A 37 -3.26 -5.95 -13.82
CA ASN A 37 -4.65 -5.55 -14.06
C ASN A 37 -5.35 -5.09 -12.77
N TRP A 38 -4.65 -4.31 -11.97
CA TRP A 38 -5.14 -3.78 -10.70
C TRP A 38 -5.70 -2.38 -10.85
N ILE A 39 -6.51 -2.00 -9.87
CA ILE A 39 -6.82 -0.59 -9.61
C ILE A 39 -6.05 -0.15 -8.38
N ALA A 40 -5.80 1.16 -8.28
CA ALA A 40 -5.15 1.77 -7.14
C ALA A 40 -5.95 3.01 -6.72
N MET A 41 -6.27 3.12 -5.42
CA MET A 41 -7.00 4.24 -4.85
C MET A 41 -6.15 4.89 -3.76
N PRO A 42 -5.56 6.07 -4.03
CA PRO A 42 -4.91 6.84 -2.99
C PRO A 42 -5.97 7.51 -2.11
N VAL A 43 -5.80 7.41 -0.81
CA VAL A 43 -6.65 7.98 0.24
C VAL A 43 -5.79 8.97 1.04
N PRO A 44 -6.30 10.18 1.35
CA PRO A 44 -5.55 11.15 2.15
C PRO A 44 -5.13 10.61 3.51
N GLU A 45 -4.05 11.17 4.04
CA GLU A 45 -3.60 10.95 5.42
C GLU A 45 -3.29 9.47 5.73
N ASN A 46 -3.21 9.16 7.02
CA ASN A 46 -2.93 7.83 7.54
C ASN A 46 -4.16 6.93 7.47
N LEU A 47 -3.94 5.62 7.53
CA LEU A 47 -5.01 4.64 7.67
C LEU A 47 -5.70 4.77 9.04
N ASP A 48 -7.00 5.07 9.03
CA ASP A 48 -7.78 5.19 10.26
C ASP A 48 -8.10 3.84 10.89
N MET A 49 -8.52 3.85 12.16
CA MET A 49 -8.91 2.62 12.88
C MET A 49 -10.03 1.84 12.17
N ILE A 50 -11.01 2.54 11.61
CA ILE A 50 -12.12 1.92 10.87
C ILE A 50 -11.66 1.34 9.53
N GLU A 51 -10.73 2.01 8.85
CA GLU A 51 -10.17 1.54 7.59
C GLU A 51 -9.25 0.33 7.81
N SER A 52 -8.58 0.28 8.98
CA SER A 52 -7.82 -0.89 9.42
C SER A 52 -8.71 -2.13 9.60
N GLU A 53 -9.94 -1.96 10.12
CA GLU A 53 -10.93 -3.04 10.21
C GLU A 53 -11.33 -3.51 8.82
N TRP A 54 -11.63 -2.57 7.91
CA TRP A 54 -12.03 -2.88 6.54
C TRP A 54 -10.93 -3.59 5.74
N LEU A 55 -9.67 -3.19 5.93
CA LEU A 55 -8.53 -3.88 5.34
C LEU A 55 -8.37 -5.30 5.90
N SER A 56 -8.49 -5.48 7.22
CA SER A 56 -8.47 -6.80 7.86
C SER A 56 -9.57 -7.71 7.29
N ASP A 57 -10.79 -7.20 7.18
CA ASP A 57 -11.92 -7.92 6.59
C ASP A 57 -11.69 -8.28 5.13
N ALA A 58 -11.13 -7.36 4.33
CA ALA A 58 -10.81 -7.61 2.94
C ALA A 58 -9.76 -8.73 2.80
N ILE A 59 -8.71 -8.73 3.63
CA ILE A 59 -7.68 -9.77 3.63
C ILE A 59 -8.30 -11.14 4.01
N HIS A 60 -9.16 -11.18 5.03
CA HIS A 60 -9.87 -12.41 5.41
C HIS A 60 -10.80 -12.95 4.32
N ARG A 61 -11.53 -12.07 3.60
CA ARG A 61 -12.41 -12.48 2.48
C ARG A 61 -11.65 -13.14 1.34
N PHE A 62 -10.38 -12.80 1.18
CA PHE A 62 -9.49 -13.42 0.19
C PHE A 62 -8.82 -14.71 0.70
N GLY A 63 -9.17 -15.17 1.91
CA GLY A 63 -8.73 -16.44 2.48
C GLY A 63 -7.41 -16.37 3.24
N PHE A 64 -6.93 -15.16 3.57
CA PHE A 64 -5.66 -14.98 4.28
C PHE A 64 -5.89 -14.61 5.74
N THR A 65 -5.22 -15.33 6.65
CA THR A 65 -5.21 -15.05 8.09
C THR A 65 -3.93 -14.36 8.56
N THR A 66 -2.99 -14.14 7.64
CA THR A 66 -1.75 -13.40 7.86
C THR A 66 -1.49 -12.45 6.69
N TYR A 67 -0.69 -11.42 6.93
CA TYR A 67 -0.13 -10.56 5.90
C TYR A 67 1.39 -10.42 6.09
N GLU A 68 2.09 -10.17 4.99
CA GLU A 68 3.49 -9.77 4.96
C GLU A 68 3.58 -8.26 5.08
N GLN A 69 4.38 -7.77 6.02
CA GLN A 69 4.69 -6.37 6.23
C GLN A 69 6.13 -6.09 5.82
N TYR A 70 6.32 -5.00 5.09
CA TYR A 70 7.63 -4.44 4.77
C TYR A 70 7.70 -3.00 5.27
N ILE A 71 8.70 -2.72 6.10
CA ILE A 71 8.98 -1.39 6.63
C ILE A 71 10.25 -0.87 5.99
N ILE A 72 10.18 0.30 5.35
CA ILE A 72 11.32 0.92 4.67
C ILE A 72 11.69 2.21 5.40
N GLY A 73 12.87 2.22 6.02
CA GLY A 73 13.45 3.37 6.70
C GLY A 73 14.13 4.37 5.74
N ILE A 74 14.48 5.54 6.27
CA ILE A 74 15.16 6.64 5.52
C ILE A 74 16.55 6.22 5.01
N ASP A 75 17.19 5.27 5.69
CA ASP A 75 18.47 4.67 5.33
C ASP A 75 18.34 3.51 4.31
N ASN A 76 17.14 3.30 3.77
CA ASN A 76 16.77 2.18 2.91
C ASN A 76 16.92 0.79 3.57
N ASN A 77 16.96 0.73 4.91
CA ASN A 77 16.83 -0.55 5.60
C ASN A 77 15.40 -1.07 5.46
N ILE A 78 15.28 -2.36 5.10
CA ILE A 78 14.01 -3.04 4.89
C ILE A 78 13.83 -4.06 6.01
N GLU A 79 12.86 -3.81 6.89
CA GLU A 79 12.40 -4.80 7.86
C GLU A 79 11.24 -5.58 7.27
N PHE A 80 11.11 -6.84 7.65
CA PHE A 80 10.07 -7.74 7.16
C PHE A 80 9.54 -8.58 8.31
N SER A 81 8.22 -8.73 8.35
CA SER A 81 7.50 -9.56 9.30
C SER A 81 6.29 -10.19 8.61
N GLU A 82 5.93 -11.40 9.06
CA GLU A 82 4.62 -11.97 8.78
C GLU A 82 3.78 -11.81 10.05
N ILE A 83 2.59 -11.21 9.90
CA ILE A 83 1.76 -10.76 11.02
C ILE A 83 0.37 -11.39 10.89
N ILE A 84 -0.22 -11.75 12.03
CA ILE A 84 -1.61 -12.24 12.10
C ILE A 84 -2.54 -11.10 11.67
N ASN A 85 -3.42 -11.40 10.72
CA ASN A 85 -4.38 -10.43 10.22
C ASN A 85 -5.47 -10.14 11.27
N ASN A 86 -5.48 -8.92 11.78
CA ASN A 86 -6.56 -8.33 12.55
C ASN A 86 -6.41 -6.80 12.52
N GLN A 87 -7.48 -6.10 12.93
CA GLN A 87 -7.54 -4.64 12.93
C GLN A 87 -6.42 -3.99 13.74
N GLU A 88 -6.14 -4.49 14.95
CA GLU A 88 -5.15 -3.93 15.86
C GLU A 88 -3.75 -3.97 15.25
N ASN A 89 -3.35 -5.11 14.69
CA ASN A 89 -2.05 -5.30 14.05
C ASN A 89 -1.88 -4.41 12.82
N ILE A 90 -2.92 -4.24 12.00
CA ILE A 90 -2.90 -3.33 10.85
C ILE A 90 -2.77 -1.88 11.33
N CYS A 91 -3.54 -1.49 12.35
CA CYS A 91 -3.46 -0.16 12.94
C CYS A 91 -2.04 0.10 13.49
N ASN A 92 -1.45 -0.84 14.22
CA ASN A 92 -0.08 -0.72 14.72
C ASN A 92 0.95 -0.66 13.59
N SER A 93 0.70 -1.36 12.48
CA SER A 93 1.53 -1.27 11.26
C SER A 93 1.55 0.13 10.66
N GLU A 94 0.55 0.97 10.94
CA GLU A 94 0.50 2.37 10.53
C GLU A 94 1.18 3.28 11.56
N TYR A 95 0.73 3.21 12.82
CA TYR A 95 1.07 4.20 13.84
C TYR A 95 2.39 3.94 14.58
N ASP A 96 2.91 2.72 14.58
CA ASP A 96 4.25 2.44 15.13
C ASP A 96 5.37 2.88 14.17
N TYR A 97 5.01 3.20 12.92
CA TYR A 97 5.93 3.48 11.83
C TYR A 97 5.62 4.80 11.12
N LEU A 98 5.26 5.84 11.89
CA LEU A 98 4.87 7.16 11.35
C LEU A 98 5.95 7.81 10.47
N ASP A 99 7.23 7.55 10.69
CA ASP A 99 8.36 8.12 9.94
C ASP A 99 8.89 7.19 8.84
N ARG A 100 8.15 6.14 8.51
CA ARG A 100 8.57 5.10 7.55
C ARG A 100 7.50 4.85 6.49
N CYS A 101 7.96 4.30 5.37
CA CYS A 101 7.08 3.72 4.37
C CYS A 101 6.69 2.31 4.82
N VAL A 102 5.40 1.98 4.69
CA VAL A 102 4.85 0.68 5.08
C VAL A 102 4.17 0.05 3.87
N ILE A 103 4.48 -1.20 3.60
CA ILE A 103 3.80 -2.01 2.58
C ILE A 103 3.23 -3.25 3.25
N LEU A 104 1.94 -3.49 3.07
CA LEU A 104 1.28 -4.73 3.48
C LEU A 104 0.79 -5.49 2.25
N THR A 105 1.01 -6.79 2.22
CA THR A 105 0.70 -7.66 1.08
C THR A 105 0.65 -9.12 1.57
N ASN A 106 0.56 -10.08 0.65
CA ASN A 106 0.86 -11.48 0.92
C ASN A 106 1.99 -11.98 -0.01
N LYS A 107 2.38 -13.24 0.18
CA LYS A 107 3.45 -13.92 -0.56
C LYS A 107 3.31 -13.87 -2.09
N ASN A 108 2.07 -13.87 -2.60
CA ASN A 108 1.78 -13.85 -4.04
C ASN A 108 1.56 -12.44 -4.60
N ILE A 109 1.54 -11.44 -3.72
CA ILE A 109 1.15 -10.06 -4.02
C ILE A 109 -0.23 -10.06 -4.70
N ASP A 110 -1.24 -10.55 -3.98
CA ASP A 110 -2.64 -10.58 -4.40
C ASP A 110 -3.38 -9.27 -4.04
N PHE A 111 -2.81 -8.50 -3.12
CA PHE A 111 -3.24 -7.16 -2.75
C PHE A 111 -2.03 -6.33 -2.31
N LEU A 112 -2.21 -5.02 -2.18
CA LEU A 112 -1.20 -4.10 -1.68
C LEU A 112 -1.86 -2.97 -0.91
N TYR A 113 -1.43 -2.79 0.34
CA TYR A 113 -1.54 -1.52 1.05
C TYR A 113 -0.18 -0.83 1.03
N TYR A 114 -0.18 0.47 0.79
CA TYR A 114 1.03 1.30 0.81
C TYR A 114 0.78 2.57 1.62
N LYS A 115 1.68 2.86 2.55
CA LYS A 115 1.73 4.11 3.32
C LYS A 115 2.91 4.95 2.86
N ASP A 116 2.65 6.22 2.57
CA ASP A 116 3.69 7.18 2.26
C ASP A 116 4.54 7.56 3.48
N ILE A 117 5.85 7.75 3.28
CA ILE A 117 6.78 8.14 4.35
C ILE A 117 6.47 9.52 4.97
N ASN A 118 5.79 10.42 4.25
CA ASN A 118 5.41 11.73 4.77
C ASN A 118 3.98 11.77 5.30
N ASN A 119 3.28 10.64 5.40
CA ASN A 119 1.89 10.56 5.89
C ASN A 119 0.91 11.45 5.12
N LEU A 120 1.21 11.76 3.86
CA LEU A 120 0.31 12.58 3.02
C LEU A 120 -0.83 11.74 2.43
N TYR A 121 -0.60 10.45 2.25
CA TYR A 121 -1.58 9.53 1.73
C TYR A 121 -1.18 8.09 2.07
N HIS A 122 -2.18 7.23 2.07
CA HIS A 122 -2.01 5.80 1.91
C HIS A 122 -2.75 5.35 0.65
N MET A 123 -2.56 4.10 0.25
CA MET A 123 -3.10 3.59 -0.99
C MET A 123 -3.47 2.12 -0.88
N PHE A 124 -4.67 1.80 -1.33
CA PHE A 124 -5.10 0.43 -1.57
C PHE A 124 -4.96 0.12 -3.05
N ALA A 125 -4.28 -0.97 -3.37
CA ALA A 125 -4.16 -1.48 -4.72
C ALA A 125 -4.41 -2.98 -4.77
N GLY A 126 -5.06 -3.44 -5.84
CA GLY A 126 -5.50 -4.81 -5.96
C GLY A 126 -6.57 -4.99 -7.02
N THR A 127 -7.29 -6.11 -6.92
CA THR A 127 -8.52 -6.30 -7.69
C THR A 127 -9.59 -5.29 -7.28
N TYR A 128 -10.58 -5.08 -8.15
CA TYR A 128 -11.71 -4.19 -7.87
C TYR A 128 -12.40 -4.56 -6.54
N ASP A 129 -12.68 -5.84 -6.33
CA ASP A 129 -13.37 -6.31 -5.12
C ASP A 129 -12.57 -6.06 -3.84
N PHE A 130 -11.25 -6.23 -3.90
CA PHE A 130 -10.38 -5.93 -2.77
C PHE A 130 -10.40 -4.45 -2.41
N VAL A 131 -10.10 -3.58 -3.39
CA VAL A 131 -9.95 -2.14 -3.15
C VAL A 131 -11.26 -1.51 -2.70
N TYR A 132 -12.39 -1.89 -3.28
CA TYR A 132 -13.71 -1.40 -2.85
C TYR A 132 -14.13 -1.93 -1.47
N SER A 133 -13.65 -3.12 -1.08
CA SER A 133 -13.85 -3.61 0.29
C SER A 133 -13.04 -2.81 1.32
N CYS A 134 -11.91 -2.20 0.92
CA CYS A 134 -11.10 -1.37 1.80
C CYS A 134 -11.61 0.07 1.89
N VAL A 135 -11.88 0.72 0.75
CA VAL A 135 -12.18 2.17 0.70
C VAL A 135 -13.66 2.47 1.00
N GLN A 136 -14.56 1.48 0.85
CA GLN A 136 -16.00 1.58 1.11
C GLN A 136 -16.70 2.76 0.39
N CYS A 137 -16.12 3.28 -0.69
CA CYS A 137 -16.74 4.31 -1.50
C CYS A 137 -16.41 4.17 -2.99
N SER A 138 -17.14 4.92 -3.82
CA SER A 138 -16.89 4.92 -5.26
C SER A 138 -15.55 5.55 -5.62
N MET A 139 -14.91 5.08 -6.69
CA MET A 139 -13.70 5.72 -7.23
C MET A 139 -13.88 7.22 -7.45
N ASN A 140 -15.04 7.65 -7.94
CA ASN A 140 -15.34 9.07 -8.17
C ASN A 140 -15.35 9.88 -6.86
N LEU A 141 -15.87 9.31 -5.78
CA LEU A 141 -15.89 9.98 -4.48
C LEU A 141 -14.49 10.03 -3.87
N CYS A 142 -13.76 8.91 -3.87
CA CYS A 142 -12.36 8.85 -3.45
C CYS A 142 -11.53 9.90 -4.20
N LYS A 143 -11.73 9.99 -5.53
CA LYS A 143 -11.08 10.98 -6.38
C LYS A 143 -11.37 12.43 -5.97
N ARG A 144 -12.62 12.73 -5.62
CA ARG A 144 -13.01 14.07 -5.14
C ARG A 144 -12.37 14.40 -3.79
N ILE A 145 -12.43 13.48 -2.83
CA ILE A 145 -11.84 13.64 -1.50
C ILE A 145 -10.33 13.92 -1.62
N TYR A 146 -9.62 13.13 -2.42
CA TYR A 146 -8.19 13.32 -2.64
C TYR A 146 -7.86 14.67 -3.31
N THR A 147 -8.69 15.09 -4.26
CA THR A 147 -8.56 16.41 -4.92
C THR A 147 -8.76 17.56 -3.94
N GLU A 148 -9.78 17.47 -3.08
CA GLU A 148 -10.07 18.46 -2.05
C GLU A 148 -8.92 18.54 -1.04
N TYR A 149 -8.41 17.39 -0.57
CA TYR A 149 -7.26 17.31 0.32
C TYR A 149 -6.01 17.98 -0.27
N ARG A 150 -5.65 17.65 -1.52
CA ARG A 150 -4.54 18.30 -2.22
C ARG A 150 -4.68 19.83 -2.23
N CYS A 151 -5.90 20.34 -2.42
CA CYS A 151 -6.18 21.78 -2.48
C CYS A 151 -6.12 22.49 -1.11
N GLN A 152 -6.00 21.76 0.00
CA GLN A 152 -5.74 22.35 1.32
C GLN A 152 -4.30 22.90 1.43
N TYR A 153 -3.37 22.37 0.63
CA TYR A 153 -2.00 22.86 0.57
C TYR A 153 -1.84 24.08 -0.33
N VAL A 154 -0.88 24.94 0.02
CA VAL A 154 -0.50 26.10 -0.81
C VAL A 154 -0.01 25.60 -2.16
N LYS A 155 -0.62 26.08 -3.25
CA LYS A 155 -0.26 25.69 -4.62
C LYS A 155 1.25 25.87 -4.85
N GLY A 156 1.91 24.78 -5.24
CA GLY A 156 3.35 24.75 -5.51
C GLY A 156 4.23 24.36 -4.32
N SER A 157 3.66 24.17 -3.12
CA SER A 157 4.38 23.58 -1.98
C SER A 157 4.83 22.14 -2.30
N PRO A 158 5.82 21.60 -1.56
CA PRO A 158 6.25 20.20 -1.72
C PRO A 158 5.10 19.19 -1.58
N GLU A 159 4.22 19.40 -0.61
CA GLU A 159 3.05 18.56 -0.32
C GLU A 159 2.05 18.61 -1.48
N TYR A 160 1.71 19.82 -1.95
CA TYR A 160 0.84 20.01 -3.11
C TYR A 160 1.37 19.26 -4.33
N LYS A 161 2.67 19.42 -4.64
CA LYS A 161 3.32 18.78 -5.80
C LYS A 161 3.34 17.26 -5.67
N LYS A 162 3.56 16.73 -4.47
CA LYS A 162 3.56 15.29 -4.22
C LYS A 162 2.16 14.71 -4.40
N CYS A 163 1.13 15.31 -3.79
CA CYS A 163 -0.25 14.89 -4.00
C CYS A 163 -0.69 15.06 -5.47
N GLU A 164 -0.26 16.12 -6.15
CA GLU A 164 -0.53 16.32 -7.59
C GLU A 164 0.12 15.23 -8.45
N TYR A 165 1.36 14.84 -8.14
CA TYR A 165 2.04 13.75 -8.83
C TYR A 165 1.29 12.42 -8.66
N ILE A 166 0.91 12.07 -7.43
CA ILE A 166 0.15 10.84 -7.13
C ILE A 166 -1.20 10.84 -7.83
N TRP A 167 -1.91 11.97 -7.78
CA TRP A 167 -3.16 12.15 -8.50
C TRP A 167 -3.00 11.82 -9.98
N ASN A 168 -2.05 12.48 -10.65
CA ASN A 168 -1.81 12.30 -12.08
C ASN A 168 -1.35 10.88 -12.44
N LEU A 169 -0.69 10.17 -11.52
CA LEU A 169 -0.17 8.83 -11.76
C LEU A 169 -1.26 7.76 -11.81
N TYR A 170 -2.33 7.90 -11.01
CA TYR A 170 -3.40 6.91 -10.87
C TYR A 170 -4.77 7.36 -11.37
N GLN A 171 -4.85 8.49 -12.09
CA GLN A 171 -6.11 8.92 -12.72
C GLN A 171 -6.59 8.02 -13.84
#